data_AF-A0A9X4C9D5-F1
#
_entry.id   AF-A0A9X4C9D5-F1
#
_cell.length_a   1.000
_cell.length_b   1.000
_cell.length_c   1.000
_cell.angle_alpha   90.00
_cell.angle_beta   90.00
_cell.angle_gamma   90.00
#
_symmetry.space_group_name_H-M   'P 1'
#
loop_
_entity.id
_entity.type
_entity.pdbx_description
1 polymer ?
#
loop_
_entity_poly.entity_id
_entity_poly.type
_entity_poly.pdbx_seq_one_letter_code
_entity_poly.pdbx_strand_id
1 'polypeptide(L)'
;MTILWPSGAIGGEMSLTCVYEIMTSAREAMVLCEGTLDRKSEHTYQEFRATLKRFINENAKLDNQKIAADYDRVRSLRAREEVAKGFCKLPEYLVLKGMLQELLQREATFRERLERSVDPTEGECL
;
A
#
# COMPACT_ATOMS: atom_id res chain seq x y z
N MET A 1 21.42 -4.16 -7.51
CA MET A 1 20.34 -3.29 -7.01
C MET A 1 19.61 -4.11 -5.97
N THR A 2 19.80 -3.81 -4.69
CA THR A 2 19.33 -4.66 -3.59
C THR A 2 17.85 -4.40 -3.40
N ILE A 3 17.01 -5.39 -3.68
CA ILE A 3 15.60 -5.38 -3.27
C ILE A 3 15.64 -5.48 -1.75
N LEU A 4 15.46 -4.34 -1.06
CA LEU A 4 15.18 -4.31 0.37
C LEU A 4 13.75 -4.84 0.56
N TRP A 5 13.62 -6.16 0.63
CA TRP A 5 12.50 -6.76 1.34
C TRP A 5 12.60 -6.30 2.80
N PRO A 6 11.50 -5.86 3.44
CA PRO A 6 11.42 -5.85 4.88
C PRO A 6 11.28 -7.30 5.35
N SER A 7 12.33 -8.11 5.20
CA SER A 7 12.42 -9.41 5.84
C SER A 7 12.93 -9.17 7.27
N GLY A 8 11.99 -8.93 8.19
CA GLY A 8 12.32 -8.63 9.58
C GLY A 8 11.16 -8.65 10.56
N ALA A 9 10.03 -9.30 10.24
CA ALA A 9 8.99 -9.60 11.23
C ALA A 9 8.45 -11.01 10.99
N ILE A 10 9.27 -12.03 11.26
CA ILE A 10 8.77 -13.39 11.46
C ILE A 10 8.04 -13.37 12.81
N GLY A 11 6.76 -12.96 12.78
CA GLY A 11 5.86 -12.93 13.94
C GLY A 11 5.11 -11.61 14.20
N GLY A 12 5.45 -10.50 13.54
CA GLY A 12 4.80 -9.20 13.73
C GLY A 12 3.78 -8.89 12.64
N GLU A 13 2.65 -8.30 13.00
CA GLU A 13 1.68 -7.79 12.01
C GLU A 13 2.28 -6.60 11.24
N MET A 14 2.12 -6.57 9.90
CA MET A 14 2.55 -5.44 9.07
C MET A 14 1.88 -4.14 9.53
N SER A 15 2.62 -3.03 9.59
CA SER A 15 2.03 -1.74 9.99
C SER A 15 0.95 -1.29 8.98
N LEU A 16 0.05 -0.44 9.46
CA LEU A 16 -1.02 0.13 8.62
C LEU A 16 -0.47 1.07 7.55
N THR A 17 0.67 1.69 7.81
CA THR A 17 1.32 2.60 6.88
C THR A 17 1.97 1.82 5.72
N CYS A 18 2.62 0.67 5.96
CA CYS A 18 3.04 -0.26 4.87
C CYS A 18 1.87 -0.78 4.06
N VAL A 19 0.77 -1.15 4.72
CA VAL A 19 -0.43 -1.63 4.00
C VAL A 19 -0.90 -0.56 3.03
N TYR A 20 -0.99 0.70 3.48
CA TYR A 20 -1.35 1.82 2.62
C TYR A 20 -0.37 2.03 1.46
N GLU A 21 0.94 1.99 1.73
CA GLU A 21 1.98 2.17 0.71
C GLU A 21 1.92 1.08 -0.36
N ILE A 22 1.88 -0.19 0.04
CA ILE A 22 1.88 -1.35 -0.86
C ILE A 22 0.62 -1.32 -1.71
N MET A 23 -0.55 -1.13 -1.10
CA MET A 23 -1.82 -1.08 -1.86
C MET A 23 -1.80 0.04 -2.90
N THR A 24 -1.36 1.23 -2.51
CA THR A 24 -1.32 2.39 -3.42
C THR A 24 -0.33 2.16 -4.56
N SER A 25 0.87 1.67 -4.24
CA SER A 25 1.92 1.41 -5.23
C SER A 25 1.52 0.31 -6.21
N ALA A 26 0.94 -0.79 -5.70
CA ALA A 26 0.47 -1.89 -6.50
C ALA A 26 -0.67 -1.48 -7.44
N ARG A 27 -1.65 -0.72 -6.94
CA ARG A 27 -2.77 -0.26 -7.77
C ARG A 27 -2.29 0.65 -8.90
N GLU A 28 -1.40 1.61 -8.60
CA GLU A 28 -0.86 2.54 -9.60
C GLU A 28 -0.07 1.78 -10.68
N ALA A 29 0.80 0.85 -10.29
CA ALA A 29 1.52 -0.01 -11.22
C ALA A 29 0.56 -0.83 -12.08
N MET A 30 -0.52 -1.38 -11.49
CA MET A 30 -1.55 -2.09 -12.25
C MET A 30 -2.24 -1.19 -13.28
N VAL A 31 -2.64 0.05 -12.93
CA VAL A 31 -3.22 0.99 -13.92
C VAL A 31 -2.27 1.17 -15.10
N LEU A 32 -1.00 1.45 -14.82
CA LEU A 32 0.00 1.76 -15.84
C LEU A 32 0.40 0.55 -16.68
N CYS A 33 0.36 -0.65 -16.11
CA CYS A 33 0.62 -1.91 -16.80
C CYS A 33 -0.66 -2.54 -17.40
N GLU A 34 -1.73 -1.76 -17.58
CA GLU A 34 -3.02 -2.17 -18.18
C GLU A 34 -3.72 -3.32 -17.43
N GLY A 35 -3.37 -3.53 -16.16
CA GLY A 35 -4.04 -4.44 -15.25
C GLY A 35 -5.32 -3.84 -14.67
N THR A 36 -6.29 -4.71 -14.41
CA THR A 36 -7.57 -4.32 -13.79
C THR A 36 -7.85 -5.14 -12.53
N LEU A 37 -8.56 -4.51 -11.59
CA LEU A 37 -9.29 -5.22 -10.54
C LEU A 37 -10.73 -5.43 -11.01
N ASP A 38 -11.37 -6.49 -10.53
CA ASP A 38 -12.82 -6.60 -10.68
C ASP A 38 -13.54 -5.48 -9.91
N ARG A 39 -14.81 -5.24 -10.24
CA ARG A 39 -15.59 -4.15 -9.65
C ARG A 39 -15.66 -4.19 -8.12
N LYS A 40 -15.76 -5.39 -7.53
CA LYS A 40 -15.84 -5.54 -6.07
C LYS A 40 -14.48 -5.20 -5.44
N SER A 41 -13.40 -5.76 -5.97
CA SER A 41 -12.05 -5.50 -5.50
C SER A 41 -11.65 -4.03 -5.64
N GLU A 42 -12.06 -3.36 -6.73
CA GLU A 42 -11.82 -1.92 -6.92
C GLU A 42 -12.56 -1.09 -5.86
N HIS A 43 -13.81 -1.42 -5.56
CA HIS A 43 -14.59 -0.75 -4.52
C HIS A 43 -13.93 -0.92 -3.14
N THR A 44 -13.61 -2.16 -2.77
CA THR A 44 -12.90 -2.47 -1.52
C THR A 44 -11.57 -1.72 -1.42
N TYR A 45 -10.78 -1.68 -2.51
CA TYR A 45 -9.54 -0.92 -2.54
C TYR A 45 -9.75 0.56 -2.23
N GLN A 46 -10.71 1.22 -2.89
CA GLN A 46 -10.95 2.66 -2.72
C GLN A 46 -11.39 3.00 -1.30
N GLU A 47 -12.35 2.25 -0.76
CA GLU A 47 -12.86 2.46 0.60
C GLU A 47 -11.79 2.18 1.66
N PHE A 48 -11.06 1.07 1.51
CA PHE A 48 -10.07 0.67 2.50
C PHE A 48 -8.88 1.64 2.48
N ARG A 49 -8.39 2.04 1.30
CA ARG A 49 -7.34 3.05 1.16
C ARG A 49 -7.73 4.38 1.79
N ALA A 50 -8.96 4.85 1.56
CA ALA A 50 -9.45 6.09 2.15
C ALA A 50 -9.52 5.99 3.69
N THR A 51 -10.00 4.85 4.20
CA THR A 51 -10.08 4.58 5.64
C THR A 51 -8.69 4.58 6.28
N LEU A 52 -7.73 3.87 5.69
CA LEU A 52 -6.33 3.84 6.15
C LEU A 52 -5.71 5.24 6.18
N LYS A 53 -5.83 6.01 5.09
CA LYS A 53 -5.27 7.37 5.02
C LYS A 53 -5.80 8.26 6.15
N ARG A 54 -7.10 8.21 6.39
CA ARG A 54 -7.74 8.97 7.47
C ARG A 54 -7.18 8.54 8.83
N PHE A 55 -7.21 7.25 9.12
CA PHE A 55 -6.73 6.72 10.40
C PHE A 55 -5.25 7.07 10.65
N ILE A 56 -4.38 6.87 9.66
CA ILE A 56 -2.95 7.18 9.73
C ILE A 56 -2.74 8.67 10.06
N ASN A 57 -3.45 9.57 9.36
CA ASN A 57 -3.28 11.00 9.55
C ASN A 57 -3.83 11.50 10.89
N GLU A 58 -4.92 10.91 11.38
CA GLU A 58 -5.54 11.25 12.67
C GLU A 58 -4.72 10.74 13.86
N ASN A 59 -3.99 9.62 13.69
CA ASN A 59 -3.23 8.96 14.76
C ASN A 59 -1.72 9.13 14.65
N ALA A 60 -1.24 9.93 13.67
CA ALA A 60 0.17 10.27 13.54
C ALA A 60 0.64 11.11 14.74
N LYS A 61 1.75 10.70 15.39
CA LYS A 61 2.34 11.41 16.53
C LYS A 61 3.10 12.65 16.09
N LEU A 62 3.64 12.64 14.87
CA LEU A 62 4.42 13.72 14.27
C LEU A 62 3.88 14.04 12.87
N ASP A 63 4.01 15.30 12.43
CA ASP A 63 3.53 15.71 11.10
C ASP A 63 4.21 14.98 9.94
N ASN A 64 5.48 14.59 10.10
CA ASN A 64 6.23 13.83 9.09
C ASN A 64 5.80 12.36 8.99
N GLN A 65 4.96 11.86 9.90
CA GLN A 65 4.36 10.52 9.83
C GLN A 65 3.01 10.53 9.08
N LYS A 66 2.47 11.72 8.78
CA LYS A 66 1.24 11.85 8.01
C LYS A 66 1.51 11.54 6.54
N ILE A 67 0.49 11.05 5.86
CA ILE A 67 0.49 10.89 4.42
C ILE A 67 0.53 12.30 3.80
N ALA A 68 1.65 12.63 3.16
CA ALA A 68 1.85 13.93 2.52
C ALA A 68 0.74 14.25 1.50
N ALA A 69 0.39 15.53 1.37
CA ALA A 69 -0.68 15.97 0.47
C ALA A 69 -0.40 15.61 -1.00
N ASP A 70 0.87 15.58 -1.41
CA ASP A 70 1.32 15.26 -2.75
C ASP A 70 1.81 13.82 -2.91
N TYR A 71 1.59 12.95 -1.91
CA TYR A 71 2.03 11.55 -1.91
C TYR A 71 1.62 10.81 -3.20
N ASP A 72 0.35 10.94 -3.61
CA ASP A 72 -0.18 10.26 -4.80
C ASP A 72 0.50 10.74 -6.08
N ARG A 73 0.78 12.04 -6.17
CA ARG A 73 1.49 12.63 -7.31
C ARG A 73 2.92 12.09 -7.40
N VAL A 74 3.64 12.09 -6.27
CA VAL A 74 5.02 11.60 -6.22
C VAL A 74 5.08 10.11 -6.54
N ARG A 75 4.14 9.31 -6.02
CA ARG A 75 4.06 7.87 -6.30
C ARG A 75 3.72 7.59 -7.77
N SER A 76 2.78 8.31 -8.36
CA SER A 76 2.47 8.17 -9.80
C SER A 76 3.68 8.49 -10.68
N LEU A 77 4.44 9.53 -10.37
CA LEU A 77 5.67 9.86 -11.11
C LEU A 77 6.69 8.72 -11.04
N ARG A 78 7.00 8.21 -9.83
CA ARG A 78 7.92 7.08 -9.65
C ARG A 78 7.43 5.82 -10.38
N ALA A 79 6.14 5.50 -10.29
CA ALA A 79 5.57 4.34 -10.96
C ALA A 79 5.71 4.43 -12.49
N ARG A 80 5.48 5.61 -13.08
CA ARG A 80 5.68 5.84 -14.52
C ARG A 80 7.13 5.64 -14.93
N GLU A 81 8.09 6.10 -14.12
CA GLU A 81 9.52 5.89 -14.38
C GLU A 81 9.88 4.40 -14.38
N GLU A 82 9.40 3.63 -13.40
CA GLU A 82 9.64 2.18 -13.34
C GLU A 82 8.98 1.43 -14.49
N VAL A 83 7.75 1.80 -14.85
CA VAL A 83 7.05 1.24 -16.03
C VAL A 83 7.82 1.53 -17.32
N ALA A 84 8.33 2.75 -17.49
CA ALA A 84 9.16 3.12 -18.64
C ALA A 84 10.46 2.31 -18.72
N LYS A 85 11.00 1.87 -17.58
CA LYS A 85 12.15 0.94 -17.50
C LYS A 85 11.78 -0.52 -17.75
N GLY A 86 10.51 -0.83 -18.01
CA GLY A 86 10.05 -2.17 -18.34
C GLY A 86 9.53 -2.99 -17.16
N PHE A 87 9.22 -2.37 -16.02
CA PHE A 87 8.74 -3.05 -14.81
C PHE A 87 7.56 -4.02 -15.07
N CYS A 88 6.63 -3.67 -15.97
CA CYS A 88 5.48 -4.52 -16.29
C CYS A 88 5.83 -5.92 -16.81
N LYS A 89 7.06 -6.15 -17.28
CA LYS A 89 7.54 -7.44 -17.81
C LYS A 89 8.33 -8.25 -16.78
N LEU A 90 8.59 -7.67 -15.60
CA LEU A 90 9.37 -8.30 -14.56
C LEU A 90 8.49 -9.17 -13.64
N PRO A 91 9.01 -10.30 -13.10
CA PRO A 91 8.29 -11.12 -12.13
C PRO A 91 7.79 -10.34 -10.90
N GLU A 92 8.51 -9.29 -10.50
CA GLU A 92 8.19 -8.40 -9.40
C GLU A 92 6.82 -7.73 -9.56
N TYR A 93 6.38 -7.45 -10.79
CA TYR A 93 5.03 -6.93 -11.04
C TYR A 93 3.95 -7.95 -10.65
N LEU A 94 4.15 -9.24 -10.96
CA LEU A 94 3.22 -10.30 -10.58
C LEU A 94 3.16 -10.48 -9.06
N VAL A 95 4.30 -10.38 -8.38
CA VAL A 95 4.37 -10.41 -6.91
C VAL A 95 3.59 -9.24 -6.32
N LEU A 96 3.82 -8.02 -6.83
CA LEU A 96 3.16 -6.81 -6.36
C LEU A 96 1.63 -6.88 -6.55
N LYS A 97 1.17 -7.40 -7.69
CA LYS A 97 -0.26 -7.67 -7.93
C LYS A 97 -0.83 -8.69 -6.95
N GLY A 98 -0.11 -9.79 -6.70
CA GLY A 98 -0.52 -10.81 -5.73
C GLY A 98 -0.65 -10.26 -4.32
N MET A 99 0.29 -9.42 -3.89
CA MET A 99 0.24 -8.74 -2.58
C MET A 99 -1.00 -7.86 -2.45
N LEU A 100 -1.35 -7.07 -3.48
CA LEU A 100 -2.57 -6.27 -3.45
C LEU A 100 -3.82 -7.16 -3.25
N GLN A 101 -3.90 -8.26 -3.99
CA GLN A 101 -5.04 -9.19 -3.87
C GLN A 101 -5.13 -9.80 -2.47
N GLU A 102 -4.01 -10.22 -1.89
CA GLU A 102 -3.98 -10.75 -0.52
C GLU A 102 -4.42 -9.68 0.51
N LEU A 103 -3.93 -8.45 0.38
CA LEU A 103 -4.31 -7.35 1.27
C LEU A 103 -5.80 -7.04 1.18
N LEU A 104 -6.37 -7.04 -0.03
CA LEU A 104 -7.82 -6.85 -0.22
C LEU A 104 -8.65 -8.01 0.33
N GLN A 105 -8.16 -9.24 0.25
CA GLN A 105 -8.82 -10.39 0.87
C GLN A 105 -8.80 -10.32 2.40
N ARG A 106 -7.73 -9.78 2.98
CA ARG A 106 -7.53 -9.63 4.42
C ARG A 106 -8.06 -8.31 4.99
N GLU A 107 -8.77 -7.53 4.18
CA GLU A 107 -9.21 -6.19 4.52
C GLU A 107 -10.00 -6.13 5.84
N ALA A 108 -10.89 -7.09 6.09
CA ALA A 108 -11.68 -7.15 7.32
C ALA A 108 -10.78 -7.25 8.57
N THR A 109 -9.71 -8.06 8.50
CA THR A 109 -8.73 -8.17 9.59
C THR A 109 -8.03 -6.84 9.87
N PHE A 110 -7.72 -6.08 8.82
CA PHE A 110 -7.14 -4.74 9.02
C PHE A 110 -8.17 -3.75 9.58
N ARG A 111 -9.44 -3.83 9.18
CA ARG A 111 -10.51 -2.98 9.76
C ARG A 111 -10.64 -3.20 11.26
N GLU A 112 -10.62 -4.46 11.73
CA GLU A 112 -10.62 -4.77 13.16
C GLU A 112 -9.41 -4.17 13.89
N ARG A 113 -8.25 -4.07 13.22
CA ARG A 113 -7.07 -3.40 13.79
C ARG A 113 -7.25 -1.89 13.91
N LEU A 114 -7.97 -1.25 12.97
CA LEU A 114 -8.27 0.20 13.03
C LEU A 114 -9.20 0.57 14.19
N GLU A 115 -9.98 -0.38 14.69
CA GLU A 115 -10.83 -0.15 15.87
C GLU A 115 -10.03 -0.18 17.18
N ARG A 116 -8.80 -0.69 17.14
CA ARG A 116 -7.88 -0.73 18.29
C ARG A 116 -6.99 0.51 18.26
N SER A 117 -6.65 1.04 19.43
CA SER A 117 -5.73 2.19 19.56
C SER A 117 -4.28 1.73 19.32
N VAL A 118 -3.96 1.43 18.07
CA VAL A 118 -2.63 1.00 17.61
C VAL A 118 -1.86 2.18 17.03
N ASP A 119 -0.54 2.22 17.22
CA ASP A 119 0.32 3.17 16.52
C ASP A 119 0.38 2.77 15.02
N PRO A 120 -0.08 3.62 14.08
CA PRO A 120 -0.11 3.24 12.66
C PRO A 120 1.28 3.05 12.05
N THR A 121 2.32 3.62 12.68
CA THR A 121 3.72 3.55 12.27
C THR A 121 4.51 2.45 12.97
N GLU A 122 3.91 1.75 13.93
CA GLU A 122 4.55 0.62 14.59
C GLU A 122 4.80 -0.49 13.55
N GLY A 123 6.07 -0.66 13.19
CA GLY A 123 6.50 -1.55 12.12
C GLY A 123 6.79 -0.89 10.76
N GLU A 124 6.78 0.47 10.66
CA GLU A 124 7.00 1.30 9.44
C GLU A 124 6.01 0.98 8.31
N CYS A 125 5.56 1.87 7.42
CA CYS A 125 6.20 2.42 6.22
C CYS A 125 5.40 3.64 5.74
N LEU A 126 6.00 4.71 5.24
CA LEU A 126 5.48 5.54 4.14
C LEU A 126 6.62 6.27 3.42
#